data_AF-A0A9P6BLJ7-F1
#
_entry.id   AF-A0A9P6BLJ7-F1
#
_cell.length_a   1.000
_cell.length_b   1.000
_cell.length_c   1.000
_cell.angle_alpha   90.00
_cell.angle_beta   90.00
_cell.angle_gamma   90.00
#
_symmetry.space_group_name_H-M   'P 1'
#
loop_
_entity.id
_entity.type
_entity.pdbx_description
1 polymer ?
#
loop_
_entity_poly.entity_id
_entity_poly.type
_entity_poly.pdbx_seq_one_letter_code
_entity_poly.pdbx_strand_id
1 'polypeptide(L)'
;MEDVHMGTPMSSTNNLESPSPVQETENAREGPSRLDAIRASLGQSIVNDFGIYRDILDEHHERRERIIKVSRDINNFSKKMIFSLHRAEPKDYLPQFSASSEALKEFKEKHITVLKLFHRAAIDLQGSNYYRYQRSISGAMQEYIEAMTLEYYLLHGELMPKSALEADLVFMTSPEQFNNPDLIIGIGQTQSGGGGGGGGGGGGGSRGKFNKDNRKTPYNKDKREGGTKPGNEPTTHVTPVNPLTSANNTTTTPTAMEDIHASTVTTSTAAQTDVRQVKLAKLTLEVTNEDYLLGIADLTGELMRLAINTLGQSLVVSTKDLELEGGLQLPSPEERVQQILSFLRNIKSGFDSLSLTKASPISKKMGALKQSLNKIEVACYNVKVRGAEYPPDILRQMLMNGPDVGGGSNDSTGGEAGGDDEE
;
A
#
# COMPACT_ATOMS: atom_id res chain seq x y z
N MET A 1 -6.77 -20.36 -71.83
CA MET A 1 -5.48 -20.90 -71.33
C MET A 1 -5.74 -21.64 -70.02
N GLU A 2 -6.25 -22.88 -70.01
CA GLU A 2 -6.22 -23.94 -71.05
C GLU A 2 -4.78 -24.32 -71.45
N ASP A 3 -4.42 -25.60 -71.58
CA ASP A 3 -5.06 -26.85 -71.10
C ASP A 3 -4.04 -28.01 -71.27
N VAL A 4 -4.46 -29.26 -71.03
CA VAL A 4 -4.04 -30.49 -71.76
C VAL A 4 -2.53 -30.84 -71.69
N HIS A 5 -2.08 -31.86 -70.93
CA HIS A 5 -2.30 -33.33 -71.05
C HIS A 5 -1.24 -34.04 -71.94
N MET A 6 -1.37 -35.36 -72.09
CA MET A 6 -0.50 -36.33 -72.79
C MET A 6 0.78 -36.77 -72.05
N GLY A 7 1.03 -38.08 -71.90
CA GLY A 7 0.14 -39.21 -72.24
C GLY A 7 0.75 -40.59 -71.98
N THR A 8 -0.09 -41.63 -72.08
CA THR A 8 0.31 -43.04 -71.90
C THR A 8 -0.44 -43.95 -72.88
N PRO A 9 0.27 -44.82 -73.62
CA PRO A 9 -0.24 -46.11 -74.10
C PRO A 9 0.50 -47.28 -73.39
N MET A 10 -0.18 -48.33 -72.89
CA MET A 10 -0.67 -49.52 -73.61
C MET A 10 0.46 -50.45 -74.12
N SER A 11 0.43 -51.79 -74.02
CA SER A 11 -0.67 -52.71 -73.62
C SER A 11 -0.16 -54.12 -73.21
N SER A 12 -1.04 -54.91 -72.55
CA SER A 12 -1.16 -56.39 -72.63
C SER A 12 -0.09 -57.31 -71.99
N THR A 13 -0.38 -58.50 -71.44
CA THR A 13 -1.62 -59.12 -70.87
C THR A 13 -1.28 -60.45 -70.13
N ASN A 14 -2.10 -60.80 -69.11
CA ASN A 14 -2.47 -62.17 -68.65
C ASN A 14 -1.53 -63.06 -67.80
N ASN A 15 -1.97 -63.26 -66.53
CA ASN A 15 -2.35 -64.52 -65.86
C ASN A 15 -1.32 -65.57 -65.36
N LEU A 16 -1.41 -65.84 -64.03
CA LEU A 16 -1.59 -67.13 -63.30
C LEU A 16 -0.66 -68.33 -63.61
N GLU A 17 -0.17 -69.13 -62.64
CA GLU A 17 -0.46 -69.25 -61.19
C GLU A 17 0.68 -69.98 -60.43
N SER A 18 0.65 -69.99 -59.08
CA SER A 18 1.47 -70.81 -58.14
C SER A 18 2.94 -70.38 -57.90
N PRO A 19 3.59 -70.80 -56.79
CA PRO A 19 3.11 -71.55 -55.61
C PRO A 19 3.27 -70.80 -54.25
N SER A 20 2.84 -71.43 -53.16
CA SER A 20 2.87 -70.90 -51.78
C SER A 20 4.28 -70.77 -51.17
N PRO A 21 4.53 -69.77 -50.29
CA PRO A 21 5.78 -69.66 -49.53
C PRO A 21 5.86 -70.62 -48.33
N VAL A 22 7.10 -70.90 -47.93
CA VAL A 22 7.53 -71.85 -46.90
C VAL A 22 7.16 -71.40 -45.48
N GLN A 23 7.07 -72.36 -44.55
CA GLN A 23 6.87 -72.15 -43.12
C GLN A 23 7.93 -71.21 -42.50
N GLU A 24 7.50 -70.13 -41.85
CA GLU A 24 8.37 -69.37 -40.95
C GLU A 24 8.56 -70.17 -39.65
N THR A 25 9.81 -70.53 -39.33
CA THR A 25 10.18 -71.11 -38.03
C THR A 25 10.15 -70.03 -36.95
N GLU A 26 9.60 -70.36 -35.78
CA GLU A 26 9.48 -69.46 -34.63
C GLU A 26 10.85 -68.88 -34.19
N ASN A 27 11.16 -67.65 -34.61
CA ASN A 27 12.23 -66.87 -33.99
C ASN A 27 11.71 -66.22 -32.70
N ALA A 28 12.47 -66.38 -31.62
CA ALA A 28 12.02 -66.02 -30.28
C ALA A 28 11.72 -64.52 -30.15
N ARG A 29 10.71 -64.18 -29.36
CA ARG A 29 10.54 -62.82 -28.83
C ARG A 29 11.72 -62.50 -27.90
N GLU A 30 12.75 -61.86 -28.43
CA GLU A 30 13.69 -61.14 -27.59
C GLU A 30 12.92 -60.04 -26.86
N GLY A 31 12.69 -60.25 -25.56
CA GLY A 31 12.17 -59.20 -24.68
C GLY A 31 13.14 -58.02 -24.63
N PRO A 32 12.67 -56.81 -24.26
CA PRO A 32 13.51 -55.62 -24.23
C PRO A 32 14.80 -55.89 -23.47
N SER A 33 15.94 -55.59 -24.10
CA SER A 33 17.26 -55.82 -23.51
C SER A 33 17.32 -55.27 -22.10
N ARG A 34 18.05 -55.95 -21.20
CA ARG A 34 18.24 -55.49 -19.82
C ARG A 34 18.77 -54.04 -19.77
N LEU A 35 19.54 -53.62 -20.78
CA LEU A 35 20.02 -52.25 -20.92
C LEU A 35 18.89 -51.27 -21.29
N ASP A 36 17.94 -51.67 -22.12
CA ASP A 36 16.83 -50.83 -22.55
C ASP A 36 15.73 -50.73 -21.48
N ALA A 37 15.51 -51.80 -20.71
CA ALA A 37 14.70 -51.76 -19.50
C ALA A 37 15.30 -50.79 -18.44
N ILE A 38 16.63 -50.79 -18.28
CA ILE A 38 17.34 -49.84 -17.41
C ILE A 38 17.23 -48.40 -17.95
N ARG A 39 17.41 -48.19 -19.27
CA ARG A 39 17.23 -46.86 -19.91
C ARG A 39 15.82 -46.32 -19.74
N ALA A 40 14.80 -47.16 -19.94
CA ALA A 40 13.39 -46.79 -19.76
C ALA A 40 13.08 -46.44 -18.29
N SER A 41 13.58 -47.24 -17.35
CA SER A 41 13.42 -46.98 -15.91
C SER A 41 14.12 -45.69 -15.47
N LEU A 42 15.33 -45.42 -15.97
CA LEU A 42 16.07 -44.18 -15.70
C LEU A 42 15.36 -42.97 -16.33
N GLY A 43 14.88 -43.10 -17.57
CA GLY A 43 14.08 -42.07 -18.25
C GLY A 43 12.81 -41.73 -17.48
N GLN A 44 12.08 -42.73 -16.97
CA GLN A 44 10.91 -42.50 -16.14
C GLN A 44 11.25 -41.84 -14.80
N SER A 45 12.38 -42.19 -14.17
CA SER A 45 12.85 -41.49 -12.96
C SER A 45 13.08 -40.01 -13.26
N ILE A 46 13.86 -39.70 -14.31
CA ILE A 46 14.16 -38.31 -14.71
C ILE A 46 12.87 -37.53 -15.02
N VAL A 47 11.90 -38.14 -15.72
CA VAL A 47 10.60 -37.50 -15.98
C VAL A 47 9.82 -37.23 -14.69
N ASN A 48 9.87 -38.13 -13.70
CA ASN A 48 9.24 -37.92 -12.40
C ASN A 48 9.94 -36.81 -11.60
N ASP A 49 11.28 -36.82 -11.58
CA ASP A 49 12.11 -35.84 -10.88
C ASP A 49 11.89 -34.42 -11.44
N PHE A 50 11.87 -34.27 -12.77
CA PHE A 50 11.53 -33.01 -13.43
C PHE A 50 10.07 -32.59 -13.23
N GLY A 51 9.14 -33.55 -13.07
CA GLY A 51 7.77 -33.27 -12.64
C GLY A 51 7.71 -32.63 -11.26
N ILE A 52 8.43 -33.20 -10.29
CA ILE A 52 8.55 -32.65 -8.93
C ILE A 52 9.21 -31.25 -8.96
N TYR A 53 10.27 -31.06 -9.75
CA TYR A 53 10.91 -29.75 -9.89
C TYR A 53 10.00 -28.69 -10.53
N ARG A 54 9.19 -29.06 -11.53
CA ARG A 54 8.15 -28.18 -12.10
C ARG A 54 7.17 -27.75 -11.02
N ASP A 55 6.58 -28.70 -10.29
CA ASP A 55 5.51 -28.42 -9.33
C ASP A 55 6.01 -27.52 -8.16
N ILE A 56 7.28 -27.69 -7.76
CA ILE A 56 7.96 -26.80 -6.80
C ILE A 56 8.18 -25.39 -7.37
N LEU A 57 8.55 -25.27 -8.65
CA LEU A 57 8.75 -23.98 -9.31
C LEU A 57 7.42 -23.24 -9.53
N ASP A 58 6.37 -23.94 -9.95
CA ASP A 58 5.05 -23.37 -10.21
C ASP A 58 4.44 -22.77 -8.94
N GLU A 59 4.39 -23.50 -7.82
CA GLU A 59 3.91 -22.94 -6.54
C GLU A 59 4.87 -21.86 -5.97
N HIS A 60 6.16 -21.89 -6.30
CA HIS A 60 7.07 -20.77 -6.01
C HIS A 60 6.69 -19.50 -6.82
N HIS A 61 6.33 -19.66 -8.10
CA HIS A 61 5.90 -18.57 -8.97
C HIS A 61 4.51 -18.05 -8.59
N GLU A 62 3.54 -18.92 -8.30
CA GLU A 62 2.23 -18.52 -7.79
C GLU A 62 2.34 -17.76 -6.48
N ARG A 63 3.07 -18.28 -5.49
CA ARG A 63 3.33 -17.57 -4.21
C ARG A 63 3.91 -16.18 -4.44
N ARG A 64 4.90 -16.06 -5.33
CA ARG A 64 5.49 -14.77 -5.68
C ARG A 64 4.46 -13.80 -6.25
N GLU A 65 3.59 -14.26 -7.15
CA GLU A 65 2.52 -13.43 -7.73
C GLU A 65 1.41 -13.10 -6.73
N ARG A 66 1.08 -13.99 -5.78
CA ARG A 66 0.18 -13.69 -4.65
C ARG A 66 0.74 -12.53 -3.82
N ILE A 67 2.02 -12.59 -3.45
CA ILE A 67 2.71 -11.54 -2.68
C ILE A 67 2.80 -10.22 -3.48
N ILE A 68 3.14 -10.26 -4.78
CA ILE A 68 3.26 -9.05 -5.63
C ILE A 68 1.92 -8.32 -5.77
N LYS A 69 0.78 -9.03 -5.87
CA LYS A 69 -0.55 -8.43 -5.93
C LYS A 69 -0.88 -7.71 -4.63
N VAL A 70 -0.81 -8.41 -3.50
CA VAL A 70 -1.09 -7.86 -2.16
C VAL A 70 -0.16 -6.68 -1.83
N SER A 71 1.11 -6.75 -2.21
CA SER A 71 2.09 -5.66 -2.11
C SER A 71 1.64 -4.39 -2.86
N ARG A 72 1.13 -4.52 -4.09
CA ARG A 72 0.61 -3.36 -4.85
C ARG A 72 -0.62 -2.75 -4.19
N ASP A 73 -1.51 -3.57 -3.64
CA ASP A 73 -2.71 -3.08 -2.96
C ASP A 73 -2.37 -2.36 -1.65
N ILE A 74 -1.43 -2.88 -0.85
CA ILE A 74 -0.90 -2.19 0.34
C ILE A 74 -0.29 -0.84 -0.04
N ASN A 75 0.56 -0.77 -1.07
CA ASN A 75 1.09 0.50 -1.59
C ASN A 75 -0.03 1.49 -1.94
N ASN A 76 -1.08 1.02 -2.62
CA ASN A 76 -2.21 1.84 -3.03
C ASN A 76 -3.02 2.37 -1.84
N PHE A 77 -3.15 1.59 -0.75
CA PHE A 77 -3.84 2.04 0.46
C PHE A 77 -2.98 2.92 1.36
N SER A 78 -1.67 2.64 1.52
CA SER A 78 -0.72 3.49 2.25
C SER A 78 -0.59 4.88 1.62
N LYS A 79 -0.53 4.98 0.29
CA LYS A 79 -0.63 6.27 -0.42
C LYS A 79 -1.92 7.02 -0.09
N LYS A 80 -3.05 6.32 -0.06
CA LYS A 80 -4.34 6.91 0.33
C LYS A 80 -4.39 7.28 1.81
N MET A 81 -3.61 6.66 2.69
CA MET A 81 -3.45 7.06 4.09
C MET A 81 -2.66 8.39 4.19
N ILE A 82 -1.49 8.46 3.54
CA ILE A 82 -0.68 9.69 3.42
C ILE A 82 -1.51 10.86 2.86
N PHE A 83 -2.27 10.63 1.79
CA PHE A 83 -3.15 11.66 1.23
C PHE A 83 -4.31 12.07 2.14
N SER A 84 -4.76 11.24 3.08
CA SER A 84 -5.74 11.66 4.10
C SER A 84 -5.09 12.52 5.18
N LEU A 85 -3.89 12.16 5.65
CA LEU A 85 -3.14 12.98 6.62
C LEU A 85 -2.87 14.40 6.10
N HIS A 86 -2.48 14.55 4.83
CA HIS A 86 -2.34 15.86 4.18
C HIS A 86 -3.64 16.67 4.01
N ARG A 87 -4.82 16.07 4.26
CA ARG A 87 -6.12 16.76 4.23
C ARG A 87 -6.69 17.10 5.61
N ALA A 88 -6.23 16.44 6.67
CA ALA A 88 -6.71 16.73 8.02
C ALA A 88 -6.19 18.10 8.50
N GLU A 89 -6.99 18.80 9.30
CA GLU A 89 -6.59 20.09 9.85
C GLU A 89 -5.67 19.93 11.08
N PRO A 90 -4.83 20.93 11.42
CA PRO A 90 -3.97 20.86 12.61
C PRO A 90 -4.71 20.60 13.93
N LYS A 91 -5.99 20.98 14.02
CA LYS A 91 -6.86 20.69 15.18
C LYS A 91 -7.21 19.21 15.30
N ASP A 92 -7.30 18.49 14.18
CA ASP A 92 -7.84 17.13 14.10
C ASP A 92 -6.96 16.11 14.85
N TYR A 93 -5.65 16.39 14.94
CA TYR A 93 -4.68 15.57 15.65
C TYR A 93 -4.80 15.68 17.18
N LEU A 94 -5.55 16.66 17.70
CA LEU A 94 -5.86 16.74 19.12
C LEU A 94 -6.94 15.69 19.48
N PRO A 95 -6.79 14.95 20.59
CA PRO A 95 -7.68 13.83 20.92
C PRO A 95 -9.18 14.14 20.83
N GLN A 96 -9.60 15.32 21.31
CA GLN A 96 -11.00 15.75 21.35
C GLN A 96 -11.63 16.04 19.98
N PHE A 97 -10.83 16.31 18.93
CA PHE A 97 -11.33 16.53 17.56
C PHE A 97 -11.09 15.32 16.64
N SER A 98 -10.15 14.43 17.01
CA SER A 98 -9.73 13.27 16.20
C SER A 98 -10.84 12.27 15.84
N ALA A 99 -11.92 12.21 16.64
CA ALA A 99 -13.08 11.37 16.36
C ALA A 99 -14.04 11.99 15.32
N SER A 100 -13.99 13.31 15.11
CA SER A 100 -14.84 14.06 14.19
C SER A 100 -14.21 14.25 12.81
N SER A 101 -12.87 14.20 12.69
CA SER A 101 -12.17 14.36 11.41
C SER A 101 -12.44 13.21 10.45
N GLU A 102 -13.16 13.49 9.36
CA GLU A 102 -13.38 12.53 8.28
C GLU A 102 -12.06 12.02 7.68
N ALA A 103 -11.03 12.88 7.61
CA ALA A 103 -9.72 12.49 7.12
C ALA A 103 -9.04 11.44 8.01
N LEU A 104 -9.17 11.55 9.34
CA LEU A 104 -8.61 10.56 10.27
C LEU A 104 -9.45 9.29 10.38
N LYS A 105 -10.77 9.34 10.14
CA LYS A 105 -11.60 8.13 9.93
C LYS A 105 -11.14 7.39 8.68
N GLU A 106 -11.04 8.11 7.56
CA GLU A 106 -10.61 7.60 6.25
C GLU A 106 -9.16 7.06 6.26
N PHE A 107 -8.30 7.54 7.17
CA PHE A 107 -6.99 6.93 7.47
C PHE A 107 -7.16 5.59 8.19
N LYS A 108 -7.89 5.55 9.31
CA LYS A 108 -8.05 4.36 10.18
C LYS A 108 -8.71 3.19 9.45
N GLU A 109 -9.72 3.45 8.61
CA GLU A 109 -10.37 2.43 7.76
C GLU A 109 -9.38 1.76 6.79
N LYS A 110 -8.46 2.55 6.21
CA LYS A 110 -7.42 2.04 5.31
C LYS A 110 -6.31 1.32 6.06
N HIS A 111 -5.91 1.80 7.24
CA HIS A 111 -4.94 1.11 8.09
C HIS A 111 -5.44 -0.29 8.44
N ILE A 112 -6.71 -0.44 8.84
CA ILE A 112 -7.35 -1.75 9.06
C ILE A 112 -7.34 -2.62 7.78
N THR A 113 -7.55 -2.01 6.60
CA THR A 113 -7.45 -2.73 5.31
C THR A 113 -6.01 -3.17 5.01
N VAL A 114 -5.02 -2.32 5.28
CA VAL A 114 -3.59 -2.62 5.12
C VAL A 114 -3.14 -3.74 6.07
N LEU A 115 -3.58 -3.73 7.33
CA LEU A 115 -3.28 -4.80 8.29
C LEU A 115 -3.89 -6.15 7.84
N LYS A 116 -5.12 -6.16 7.30
CA LYS A 116 -5.70 -7.37 6.68
C LYS A 116 -4.90 -7.87 5.48
N LEU A 117 -4.40 -6.96 4.64
CA LEU A 117 -3.54 -7.31 3.50
C LEU A 117 -2.17 -7.83 3.97
N PHE A 118 -1.56 -7.26 5.02
CA PHE A 118 -0.35 -7.81 5.62
C PHE A 118 -0.59 -9.18 6.27
N HIS A 119 -1.73 -9.40 6.94
CA HIS A 119 -2.13 -10.72 7.46
C HIS A 119 -2.27 -11.74 6.32
N ARG A 120 -2.92 -11.36 5.20
CA ARG A 120 -3.00 -12.17 3.98
C ARG A 120 -1.62 -12.50 3.37
N ALA A 121 -0.67 -11.57 3.44
CA ALA A 121 0.69 -11.78 2.98
C ALA A 121 1.52 -12.64 3.95
N ALA A 122 1.28 -12.53 5.26
CA ALA A 122 2.01 -13.24 6.30
C ALA A 122 1.97 -14.75 6.12
N ILE A 123 0.83 -15.31 5.71
CA ILE A 123 0.65 -16.75 5.40
C ILE A 123 1.68 -17.23 4.36
N ASP A 124 1.90 -16.46 3.30
CA ASP A 124 2.85 -16.79 2.22
C ASP A 124 4.32 -16.41 2.56
N LEU A 125 4.56 -15.64 3.63
CA LEU A 125 5.86 -15.04 4.00
C LEU A 125 6.53 -15.65 5.24
N GLN A 126 6.02 -16.72 5.86
CA GLN A 126 6.64 -17.27 7.09
C GLN A 126 8.01 -17.93 6.86
N GLY A 127 8.90 -17.79 7.84
CA GLY A 127 10.21 -18.43 7.86
C GLY A 127 11.12 -17.98 6.70
N SER A 128 11.80 -18.94 6.06
CA SER A 128 12.73 -18.67 4.95
C SER A 128 12.06 -18.09 3.70
N ASN A 129 10.73 -18.16 3.58
CA ASN A 129 9.99 -17.47 2.53
C ASN A 129 10.08 -15.95 2.65
N TYR A 130 10.23 -15.40 3.87
CA TYR A 130 10.39 -13.95 4.07
C TYR A 130 11.55 -13.41 3.24
N TYR A 131 12.78 -13.89 3.49
CA TYR A 131 13.97 -13.42 2.77
C TYR A 131 13.96 -13.79 1.28
N ARG A 132 13.32 -14.91 0.90
CA ARG A 132 13.15 -15.31 -0.52
C ARG A 132 12.28 -14.33 -1.30
N TYR A 133 11.20 -13.82 -0.70
CA TYR A 133 10.23 -12.93 -1.34
C TYR A 133 10.31 -11.47 -0.84
N GLN A 134 11.30 -11.12 -0.02
CA GLN A 134 11.46 -9.79 0.58
C GLN A 134 11.34 -8.67 -0.44
N ARG A 135 12.01 -8.78 -1.60
CA ARG A 135 11.95 -7.77 -2.68
C ARG A 135 10.54 -7.55 -3.26
N SER A 136 9.63 -8.51 -3.11
CA SER A 136 8.23 -8.39 -3.56
C SER A 136 7.35 -7.62 -2.57
N ILE A 137 7.66 -7.66 -1.26
CA ILE A 137 6.89 -6.99 -0.20
C ILE A 137 7.55 -5.71 0.32
N SER A 138 8.87 -5.59 0.20
CA SER A 138 9.71 -4.48 0.66
C SER A 138 9.17 -3.08 0.32
N GLY A 139 8.79 -2.82 -0.93
CA GLY A 139 8.20 -1.52 -1.31
C GLY A 139 6.88 -1.21 -0.60
N ALA A 140 6.03 -2.22 -0.37
CA ALA A 140 4.80 -2.06 0.41
C ALA A 140 5.05 -1.82 1.90
N MET A 141 6.12 -2.41 2.44
CA MET A 141 6.57 -2.14 3.80
C MET A 141 7.05 -0.69 3.93
N GLN A 142 7.89 -0.21 2.99
CA GLN A 142 8.42 1.16 2.98
C GLN A 142 7.31 2.22 2.94
N GLU A 143 6.34 2.06 2.04
CA GLU A 143 5.19 2.98 1.93
C GLU A 143 4.27 2.93 3.16
N TYR A 144 4.16 1.77 3.82
CA TYR A 144 3.43 1.64 5.08
C TYR A 144 4.17 2.30 6.26
N ILE A 145 5.50 2.13 6.35
CA ILE A 145 6.36 2.83 7.31
C ILE A 145 6.20 4.34 7.14
N GLU A 146 6.26 4.85 5.90
CA GLU A 146 6.07 6.26 5.57
C GLU A 146 4.71 6.79 6.08
N ALA A 147 3.62 6.05 5.82
CA ALA A 147 2.28 6.42 6.29
C ALA A 147 2.15 6.44 7.83
N MET A 148 2.67 5.42 8.52
CA MET A 148 2.56 5.32 9.99
C MET A 148 3.51 6.28 10.73
N THR A 149 4.73 6.49 10.21
CA THR A 149 5.67 7.47 10.77
C THR A 149 5.18 8.91 10.57
N LEU A 150 4.46 9.19 9.49
CA LEU A 150 3.81 10.49 9.27
C LEU A 150 2.66 10.72 10.27
N GLU A 151 1.76 9.75 10.48
CA GLU A 151 0.72 9.84 11.50
C GLU A 151 1.34 10.06 12.89
N TYR A 152 2.35 9.26 13.25
CA TYR A 152 3.00 9.34 14.56
C TYR A 152 3.66 10.70 14.81
N TYR A 153 4.34 11.26 13.79
CA TYR A 153 4.89 12.61 13.87
C TYR A 153 3.79 13.67 14.05
N LEU A 154 2.67 13.54 13.34
CA LEU A 154 1.54 14.49 13.43
C LEU A 154 0.82 14.45 14.79
N LEU A 155 0.83 13.29 15.47
CA LEU A 155 0.25 13.10 16.80
C LEU A 155 1.20 13.44 17.96
N HIS A 156 2.51 13.20 17.82
CA HIS A 156 3.46 13.25 18.94
C HIS A 156 4.63 14.24 18.74
N GLY A 157 4.90 14.69 17.51
CA GLY A 157 6.11 15.44 17.14
C GLY A 157 7.40 14.60 17.08
N GLU A 158 7.29 13.29 17.29
CA GLU A 158 8.41 12.34 17.40
C GLU A 158 8.45 11.32 16.25
N LEU A 159 9.50 10.51 16.21
CA LEU A 159 9.69 9.45 15.20
C LEU A 159 9.20 8.11 15.75
N MET A 160 8.27 7.45 15.05
CA MET A 160 7.71 6.15 15.48
C MET A 160 8.83 5.11 15.69
N PRO A 161 9.00 4.54 16.88
CA PRO A 161 9.96 3.46 17.11
C PRO A 161 9.61 2.21 16.30
N LYS A 162 10.63 1.58 15.68
CA LYS A 162 10.47 0.34 14.87
C LYS A 162 9.64 -0.74 15.57
N SER A 163 9.84 -0.92 16.87
CA SER A 163 9.13 -1.91 17.69
C SER A 163 7.63 -1.63 17.87
N ALA A 164 7.17 -0.38 17.70
CA ALA A 164 5.74 -0.06 17.70
C ALA A 164 5.09 -0.55 16.40
N LEU A 165 5.74 -0.32 15.25
CA LEU A 165 5.28 -0.82 13.96
C LEU A 165 5.31 -2.35 13.88
N GLU A 166 6.31 -2.99 14.49
CA GLU A 166 6.41 -4.45 14.57
C GLU A 166 5.31 -5.08 15.45
N ALA A 167 4.73 -4.34 16.40
CA ALA A 167 3.63 -4.83 17.23
C ALA A 167 2.31 -4.95 16.45
N ASP A 168 2.03 -4.01 15.54
CA ASP A 168 0.88 -4.04 14.62
C ASP A 168 0.95 -5.19 13.60
N LEU A 169 2.15 -5.71 13.33
CA LEU A 169 2.42 -6.76 12.34
C LEU A 169 2.43 -8.18 12.92
N VAL A 170 1.69 -8.38 14.02
CA VAL A 170 1.48 -9.66 14.70
C VAL A 170 0.04 -10.12 14.54
N PHE A 171 -0.17 -11.25 13.86
CA PHE A 171 -1.50 -11.71 13.47
C PHE A 171 -1.88 -13.06 14.10
N MET A 172 -3.11 -13.16 14.61
CA MET A 172 -3.72 -14.43 14.99
C MET A 172 -4.55 -14.98 13.83
N THR A 173 -4.33 -16.24 13.45
CA THR A 173 -4.93 -16.85 12.25
C THR A 173 -5.69 -18.12 12.63
N SER A 174 -6.96 -18.23 12.24
CA SER A 174 -7.69 -19.50 12.39
C SER A 174 -7.24 -20.54 11.34
N PRO A 175 -7.44 -21.85 11.57
CA PRO A 175 -7.17 -22.87 10.55
C PRO A 175 -7.96 -22.63 9.26
N GLU A 176 -9.16 -22.06 9.35
CA GLU A 176 -10.01 -21.70 8.20
C GLU A 176 -9.39 -20.54 7.40
N GLN A 177 -8.90 -19.50 8.07
CA GLN A 177 -8.16 -18.40 7.44
C GLN A 177 -6.82 -18.85 6.87
N PHE A 178 -6.16 -19.85 7.46
CA PHE A 178 -4.92 -20.40 6.92
C PHE A 178 -5.16 -21.17 5.61
N ASN A 179 -6.24 -21.96 5.57
CA ASN A 179 -6.60 -22.78 4.40
C ASN A 179 -7.33 -21.98 3.30
N ASN A 180 -8.10 -20.95 3.67
CA ASN A 180 -8.69 -19.97 2.76
C ASN A 180 -8.30 -18.55 3.21
N PRO A 181 -7.11 -18.07 2.79
CA PRO A 181 -6.58 -16.75 3.18
C PRO A 181 -7.45 -15.56 2.79
N ASP A 182 -8.32 -15.70 1.80
CA ASP A 182 -9.12 -14.57 1.30
C ASP A 182 -10.28 -14.23 2.27
N LEU A 183 -10.60 -15.13 3.22
CA LEU A 183 -11.47 -14.87 4.37
C LEU A 183 -10.96 -13.73 5.27
N ILE A 184 -9.65 -13.45 5.29
CA ILE A 184 -9.04 -12.36 6.08
C ILE A 184 -9.53 -10.99 5.58
N ILE A 185 -9.65 -10.85 4.26
CA ILE A 185 -10.10 -9.60 3.61
C ILE A 185 -11.62 -9.46 3.76
N GLY A 186 -12.36 -10.57 3.70
CA GLY A 186 -13.83 -10.61 3.65
C GLY A 186 -14.59 -10.14 4.90
N ILE A 187 -13.95 -10.00 6.06
CA ILE A 187 -14.60 -9.52 7.31
C ILE A 187 -14.90 -8.01 7.22
N GLY A 188 -15.94 -7.66 6.46
CA GLY A 188 -16.32 -6.26 6.21
C GLY A 188 -17.37 -6.05 5.11
N GLN A 189 -17.69 -7.04 4.28
CA GLN A 189 -18.87 -6.95 3.41
C GLN A 189 -20.14 -7.26 4.21
N THR A 190 -20.92 -6.23 4.50
CA THR A 190 -22.27 -6.38 5.05
C THR A 190 -23.15 -7.12 4.04
N GLN A 191 -23.75 -8.23 4.46
CA GLN A 191 -24.74 -8.94 3.63
C GLN A 191 -26.01 -8.09 3.48
N SER A 192 -26.17 -7.41 2.34
CA SER A 192 -27.47 -6.91 1.92
C SER A 192 -28.34 -8.10 1.51
N GLY A 193 -29.19 -8.57 2.43
CA GLY A 193 -30.08 -9.70 2.18
C GLY A 193 -31.04 -9.42 1.01
N GLY A 194 -30.96 -10.24 -0.04
CA GLY A 194 -31.76 -10.10 -1.26
C GLY A 194 -31.80 -11.42 -2.03
N GLY A 195 -32.65 -12.36 -1.59
CA GLY A 195 -32.71 -13.70 -2.15
C GLY A 195 -33.39 -13.75 -3.52
N GLY A 196 -32.81 -14.49 -4.46
CA GLY A 196 -33.38 -14.81 -5.77
C GLY A 196 -32.60 -15.95 -6.42
N GLY A 197 -33.22 -17.11 -6.55
CA GLY A 197 -32.55 -18.33 -7.02
C GLY A 197 -32.55 -18.49 -8.54
N GLY A 198 -31.55 -19.22 -9.04
CA GLY A 198 -31.40 -19.62 -10.45
C GLY A 198 -30.02 -20.23 -10.64
N GLY A 199 -29.93 -21.46 -11.14
CA GLY A 199 -28.66 -22.21 -11.16
C GLY A 199 -28.33 -22.85 -12.50
N GLY A 200 -27.13 -23.44 -12.56
CA GLY A 200 -26.68 -24.31 -13.65
C GLY A 200 -25.78 -23.63 -14.69
N GLY A 201 -24.92 -24.45 -15.32
CA GLY A 201 -24.07 -24.06 -16.44
C GLY A 201 -22.64 -23.64 -16.07
N GLY A 202 -21.66 -24.52 -16.32
CA GLY A 202 -20.26 -24.14 -16.43
C GLY A 202 -19.86 -23.96 -17.90
N GLY A 203 -18.75 -23.25 -18.18
CA GLY A 203 -18.27 -23.13 -19.56
C GLY A 203 -17.03 -22.25 -19.75
N GLY A 204 -16.34 -22.49 -20.86
CA GLY A 204 -15.05 -21.95 -21.28
C GLY A 204 -14.79 -20.45 -21.02
N GLY A 205 -13.55 -20.15 -20.65
CA GLY A 205 -13.06 -18.77 -20.53
C GLY A 205 -12.85 -18.08 -21.87
N SER A 206 -12.58 -16.77 -21.82
CA SER A 206 -12.11 -16.00 -22.99
C SER A 206 -11.24 -14.82 -22.56
N ARG A 207 -10.15 -14.58 -23.30
CA ARG A 207 -9.23 -13.46 -23.08
C ARG A 207 -9.87 -12.14 -23.55
N GLY A 208 -10.31 -11.30 -22.61
CA GLY A 208 -10.75 -9.94 -22.90
C GLY A 208 -9.59 -9.08 -23.45
N LYS A 209 -9.71 -8.60 -24.69
CA LYS A 209 -8.73 -7.69 -25.29
C LYS A 209 -8.91 -6.29 -24.72
N PHE A 210 -7.88 -5.72 -24.09
CA PHE A 210 -7.88 -4.30 -23.71
C PHE A 210 -7.79 -3.44 -24.97
N ASN A 211 -8.83 -2.65 -25.24
CA ASN A 211 -8.85 -1.76 -26.39
C ASN A 211 -8.07 -0.47 -26.07
N LYS A 212 -7.03 -0.18 -26.87
CA LYS A 212 -6.44 1.16 -26.90
C LYS A 212 -7.34 2.05 -27.73
N ASP A 213 -7.97 3.04 -27.11
CA ASP A 213 -7.94 4.43 -27.60
C ASP A 213 -8.62 5.39 -26.64
N ASN A 214 -7.92 6.47 -26.27
CA ASN A 214 -8.57 7.73 -25.95
C ASN A 214 -7.54 8.88 -26.10
N ARG A 215 -7.42 9.42 -27.32
CA ARG A 215 -6.55 10.57 -27.62
C ARG A 215 -7.41 11.83 -27.81
N LYS A 216 -7.16 12.83 -26.96
CA LYS A 216 -7.42 14.27 -27.16
C LYS A 216 -8.84 14.67 -27.60
N THR A 217 -9.59 15.29 -26.69
CA THR A 217 -10.50 16.39 -27.03
C THR A 217 -9.95 17.71 -26.46
N PRO A 218 -9.96 18.82 -27.22
CA PRO A 218 -9.36 20.08 -26.78
C PRO A 218 -10.33 20.93 -25.93
N TYR A 219 -9.74 21.76 -25.08
CA TYR A 219 -10.43 22.82 -24.33
C TYR A 219 -10.88 23.93 -25.31
N ASN A 220 -12.08 24.51 -25.10
CA ASN A 220 -12.45 25.78 -25.73
C ASN A 220 -13.19 26.68 -24.72
N LYS A 221 -13.25 27.98 -25.02
CA LYS A 221 -13.51 29.08 -24.08
C LYS A 221 -14.72 29.93 -24.50
N ASP A 222 -15.09 30.88 -23.64
CA ASP A 222 -16.15 31.89 -23.79
C ASP A 222 -17.59 31.34 -23.64
N LYS A 223 -18.60 32.07 -23.14
CA LYS A 223 -18.75 33.55 -22.98
C LYS A 223 -19.41 33.95 -21.63
N ARG A 224 -19.94 35.18 -21.51
CA ARG A 224 -20.34 35.87 -20.24
C ARG A 224 -21.87 35.98 -20.02
N GLU A 225 -22.24 36.64 -18.90
CA GLU A 225 -23.55 37.24 -18.51
C GLU A 225 -24.57 36.30 -17.82
N GLY A 226 -25.36 36.71 -16.80
CA GLY A 226 -25.35 37.94 -15.97
C GLY A 226 -26.57 38.09 -15.01
N GLY A 227 -26.40 38.71 -13.82
CA GLY A 227 -27.49 39.05 -12.85
C GLY A 227 -27.94 37.92 -11.89
N THR A 228 -28.63 38.14 -10.74
CA THR A 228 -29.02 39.36 -9.96
C THR A 228 -29.34 38.96 -8.48
N LYS A 229 -29.30 39.89 -7.49
CA LYS A 229 -29.78 39.70 -6.08
C LYS A 229 -31.28 40.04 -5.90
N PRO A 230 -31.98 39.54 -4.86
CA PRO A 230 -32.19 40.24 -3.56
C PRO A 230 -32.08 39.27 -2.34
N GLY A 231 -32.36 39.60 -1.06
CA GLY A 231 -32.65 40.88 -0.35
C GLY A 231 -33.29 40.65 1.06
N ASN A 232 -32.71 41.26 2.10
CA ASN A 232 -32.93 41.21 3.57
C ASN A 232 -34.37 41.13 4.18
N GLU A 233 -34.52 40.32 5.26
CA GLU A 233 -35.03 40.59 6.66
C GLU A 233 -36.36 41.40 6.92
N PRO A 234 -36.86 41.69 8.17
CA PRO A 234 -36.31 41.52 9.55
C PRO A 234 -37.24 41.03 10.72
N THR A 235 -36.63 40.72 11.89
CA THR A 235 -37.19 40.81 13.30
C THR A 235 -38.36 39.89 13.76
N THR A 236 -38.67 39.65 15.07
CA THR A 236 -38.44 40.38 16.35
C THR A 236 -38.01 39.50 17.58
N HIS A 237 -37.58 40.17 18.66
CA HIS A 237 -37.20 39.66 20.01
C HIS A 237 -38.37 39.18 20.90
N VAL A 238 -38.07 38.43 22.00
CA VAL A 238 -38.31 38.83 23.43
C VAL A 238 -37.68 37.83 24.44
N THR A 239 -37.18 38.34 25.57
CA THR A 239 -36.62 37.70 26.82
C THR A 239 -36.98 38.62 28.02
N PRO A 240 -36.52 38.50 29.31
CA PRO A 240 -35.82 37.44 30.11
C PRO A 240 -36.74 36.30 30.64
N VAL A 241 -36.66 35.66 31.84
CA VAL A 241 -36.05 35.98 33.18
C VAL A 241 -35.62 34.72 33.98
N ASN A 242 -34.91 34.94 35.10
CA ASN A 242 -34.37 34.02 36.14
C ASN A 242 -35.21 34.19 37.46
N PRO A 243 -34.90 33.70 38.72
CA PRO A 243 -33.76 32.89 39.23
C PRO A 243 -34.01 31.86 40.40
N LEU A 244 -32.90 31.21 40.84
CA LEU A 244 -32.47 30.95 42.26
C LEU A 244 -32.89 29.68 43.09
N THR A 245 -32.03 29.40 44.11
CA THR A 245 -32.06 28.37 45.20
C THR A 245 -31.85 26.89 44.81
N SER A 246 -31.17 26.01 45.57
CA SER A 246 -30.29 26.08 46.77
C SER A 246 -29.45 24.77 46.83
N ALA A 247 -28.12 24.73 47.04
CA ALA A 247 -27.28 24.96 48.25
C ALA A 247 -26.87 23.67 49.03
N ASN A 248 -25.67 23.69 49.65
CA ASN A 248 -25.00 22.64 50.49
C ASN A 248 -24.35 21.46 49.73
N ASN A 249 -23.05 21.11 49.88
CA ASN A 249 -22.21 20.73 51.05
C ASN A 249 -22.42 19.24 51.48
N THR A 250 -21.39 18.42 51.78
CA THR A 250 -19.94 18.68 51.99
C THR A 250 -19.05 17.45 51.71
N THR A 251 -17.75 17.70 51.52
CA THR A 251 -16.55 16.83 51.60
C THR A 251 -16.60 15.63 52.58
N THR A 252 -16.15 14.43 52.15
CA THR A 252 -15.06 13.63 52.79
C THR A 252 -14.68 12.35 52.03
N THR A 253 -13.38 12.17 51.77
CA THR A 253 -12.63 10.89 51.67
C THR A 253 -11.91 10.64 53.02
N PRO A 254 -11.20 9.51 53.31
CA PRO A 254 -10.77 8.39 52.45
C PRO A 254 -10.86 6.97 53.10
N THR A 255 -10.18 5.98 52.48
CA THR A 255 -9.48 4.81 53.08
C THR A 255 -9.96 3.40 52.69
N ALA A 256 -8.97 2.54 52.44
CA ALA A 256 -8.94 1.26 51.72
C ALA A 256 -9.32 -0.02 52.51
N MET A 257 -9.25 -1.17 51.79
CA MET A 257 -9.25 -2.58 52.25
C MET A 257 -10.60 -3.10 52.82
N GLU A 258 -10.92 -4.41 52.81
CA GLU A 258 -10.13 -5.65 52.64
C GLU A 258 -10.97 -6.81 52.02
N ASP A 259 -10.37 -7.98 51.73
CA ASP A 259 -11.02 -9.16 51.12
C ASP A 259 -11.80 -10.06 52.10
N ILE A 260 -12.94 -10.64 51.68
CA ILE A 260 -13.57 -11.82 52.33
C ILE A 260 -14.16 -12.83 51.30
N HIS A 261 -13.86 -14.12 51.49
CA HIS A 261 -14.44 -15.26 50.75
C HIS A 261 -15.88 -15.61 51.18
N ALA A 262 -16.75 -16.03 50.24
CA ALA A 262 -17.81 -17.03 50.53
C ALA A 262 -18.35 -17.82 49.31
N SER A 263 -18.26 -19.14 49.43
CA SER A 263 -18.92 -20.26 48.74
C SER A 263 -20.13 -20.07 47.82
N THR A 264 -20.00 -20.61 46.61
CA THR A 264 -20.81 -21.72 46.04
C THR A 264 -22.34 -21.77 46.28
N VAL A 265 -23.11 -21.62 45.21
CA VAL A 265 -24.44 -22.26 45.04
C VAL A 265 -24.48 -22.99 43.71
N THR A 266 -24.96 -24.25 43.71
CA THR A 266 -24.94 -25.14 42.55
C THR A 266 -26.34 -25.29 41.95
N THR A 267 -26.54 -24.87 40.69
CA THR A 267 -27.77 -25.15 39.92
C THR A 267 -27.43 -25.57 38.49
N SER A 268 -27.56 -26.87 38.22
CA SER A 268 -27.25 -27.46 36.91
C SER A 268 -28.47 -27.51 35.99
N THR A 269 -28.47 -26.83 34.85
CA THR A 269 -29.35 -27.17 33.72
C THR A 269 -28.75 -26.77 32.36
N ALA A 270 -28.75 -27.73 31.43
CA ALA A 270 -28.70 -27.58 29.96
C ALA A 270 -27.85 -26.44 29.33
N ALA A 271 -26.60 -26.76 28.95
CA ALA A 271 -26.11 -26.69 27.57
C ALA A 271 -24.58 -26.98 27.50
N GLN A 272 -24.20 -28.21 27.14
CA GLN A 272 -22.82 -28.48 26.70
C GLN A 272 -22.68 -28.08 25.23
N THR A 273 -22.44 -26.80 24.99
CA THR A 273 -21.82 -26.35 23.75
C THR A 273 -20.39 -26.88 23.73
N ASP A 274 -20.04 -27.77 22.79
CA ASP A 274 -18.66 -28.22 22.55
C ASP A 274 -17.84 -27.04 21.99
N VAL A 275 -17.36 -26.17 22.88
CA VAL A 275 -16.47 -25.05 22.54
C VAL A 275 -15.10 -25.62 22.23
N ARG A 276 -14.98 -26.23 21.05
CA ARG A 276 -13.72 -26.65 20.45
C ARG A 276 -12.77 -25.46 20.44
N GLN A 277 -11.76 -25.52 21.29
CA GLN A 277 -10.80 -24.43 21.46
C GLN A 277 -9.97 -24.29 20.19
N VAL A 278 -10.41 -23.42 19.26
CA VAL A 278 -9.80 -23.24 17.95
C VAL A 278 -8.36 -22.77 18.14
N LYS A 279 -7.40 -23.64 17.82
CA LYS A 279 -5.97 -23.35 17.96
C LYS A 279 -5.56 -22.31 16.91
N LEU A 280 -5.50 -21.05 17.32
CA LEU A 280 -5.01 -19.96 16.49
C LEU A 280 -3.49 -20.08 16.27
N ALA A 281 -3.06 -19.83 15.04
CA ALA A 281 -1.65 -19.72 14.68
C ALA A 281 -1.20 -18.26 14.76
N LYS A 282 -0.14 -18.00 15.53
CA LYS A 282 0.56 -16.70 15.52
C LYS A 282 1.43 -16.61 14.27
N LEU A 283 1.15 -15.63 13.42
CA LEU A 283 2.00 -15.23 12.30
C LEU A 283 2.63 -13.86 12.62
N THR A 284 3.81 -13.61 12.08
CA THR A 284 4.50 -12.32 12.21
C THR A 284 5.12 -11.92 10.88
N LEU A 285 5.23 -10.61 10.63
CA LEU A 285 6.11 -10.07 9.59
C LEU A 285 7.24 -9.28 10.25
N GLU A 286 8.48 -9.60 9.88
CA GLU A 286 9.63 -8.76 10.23
C GLU A 286 9.54 -7.44 9.46
N VAL A 287 9.90 -6.33 10.10
CA VAL A 287 10.25 -5.09 9.41
C VAL A 287 11.77 -5.07 9.28
N THR A 288 12.34 -5.10 8.07
CA THR A 288 13.81 -5.04 7.99
C THR A 288 14.33 -3.65 8.37
N ASN A 289 15.57 -3.57 8.86
CA ASN A 289 16.21 -2.28 9.15
C ASN A 289 16.41 -1.45 7.86
N GLU A 290 16.57 -2.08 6.69
CA GLU A 290 16.67 -1.38 5.41
C GLU A 290 15.32 -0.78 5.00
N ASP A 291 14.23 -1.55 5.10
CA ASP A 291 12.89 -1.05 4.79
C ASP A 291 12.50 0.11 5.74
N TYR A 292 12.72 -0.05 7.05
CA TYR A 292 12.47 0.99 8.06
C TYR A 292 13.22 2.30 7.75
N LEU A 293 14.52 2.22 7.45
CA LEU A 293 15.32 3.39 7.09
C LEU A 293 14.91 4.00 5.74
N LEU A 294 14.42 3.21 4.77
CA LEU A 294 13.95 3.74 3.49
C LEU A 294 12.59 4.44 3.62
N GLY A 295 11.64 3.87 4.36
CA GLY A 295 10.36 4.54 4.65
C GLY A 295 10.52 5.85 5.42
N ILE A 296 11.44 5.90 6.40
CA ILE A 296 11.81 7.15 7.09
C ILE A 296 12.45 8.16 6.13
N ALA A 297 13.21 7.70 5.13
CA ALA A 297 13.81 8.61 4.16
C ALA A 297 12.76 9.23 3.22
N ASP A 298 11.71 8.50 2.83
CA ASP A 298 10.61 9.03 2.02
C ASP A 298 9.63 9.91 2.81
N LEU A 299 9.37 9.60 4.09
CA LEU A 299 8.67 10.48 5.05
C LEU A 299 9.19 11.93 4.97
N THR A 300 10.49 12.13 4.75
CA THR A 300 11.09 13.47 4.65
C THR A 300 10.58 14.29 3.46
N GLY A 301 10.14 13.63 2.38
CA GLY A 301 9.47 14.25 1.24
C GLY A 301 8.07 14.72 1.59
N GLU A 302 7.31 13.92 2.34
CA GLU A 302 5.95 14.26 2.77
C GLU A 302 5.96 15.35 3.86
N LEU A 303 6.90 15.31 4.79
CA LEU A 303 7.13 16.41 5.75
C LEU A 303 7.50 17.72 5.03
N MET A 304 8.26 17.67 3.93
CA MET A 304 8.48 18.85 3.08
C MET A 304 7.17 19.37 2.47
N ARG A 305 6.29 18.50 1.93
CA ARG A 305 4.97 18.94 1.44
C ARG A 305 4.16 19.60 2.56
N LEU A 306 4.13 18.99 3.74
CA LEU A 306 3.42 19.49 4.91
C LEU A 306 3.93 20.89 5.33
N ALA A 307 5.25 21.10 5.35
CA ALA A 307 5.86 22.39 5.66
C ALA A 307 5.53 23.46 4.61
N ILE A 308 5.62 23.13 3.31
CA ILE A 308 5.30 24.05 2.21
C ILE A 308 3.81 24.42 2.21
N ASN A 309 2.92 23.45 2.44
CA ASN A 309 1.47 23.68 2.59
C ASN A 309 1.16 24.56 3.82
N THR A 310 1.81 24.29 4.96
CA THR A 310 1.64 25.05 6.21
C THR A 310 2.14 26.50 6.05
N LEU A 311 3.27 26.71 5.38
CA LEU A 311 3.75 28.05 5.04
C LEU A 311 2.80 28.75 4.05
N GLY A 312 2.18 28.01 3.13
CA GLY A 312 1.12 28.53 2.27
C GLY A 312 -0.15 28.96 3.02
N GLN A 313 -0.42 28.38 4.19
CA GLN A 313 -1.50 28.81 5.10
C GLN A 313 -1.12 30.07 5.89
N SER A 314 0.16 30.25 6.26
CA SER A 314 0.64 31.42 7.04
C SER A 314 0.45 32.75 6.31
N LEU A 315 0.29 32.71 4.98
CA LEU A 315 0.04 33.87 4.11
C LEU A 315 -1.44 34.27 4.04
N VAL A 316 -2.36 33.47 4.60
CA VAL A 316 -3.83 33.62 4.40
C VAL A 316 -4.58 33.64 5.73
N VAL A 317 -4.20 32.80 6.68
CA VAL A 317 -4.87 32.64 7.98
C VAL A 317 -4.49 33.79 8.90
N SER A 318 -5.48 34.44 9.53
CA SER A 318 -5.23 35.48 10.52
C SER A 318 -5.01 34.85 11.90
N THR A 319 -4.23 35.51 12.77
CA THR A 319 -3.90 34.96 14.10
C THR A 319 -5.11 34.72 15.01
N LYS A 320 -6.27 35.32 14.69
CA LYS A 320 -7.55 35.10 15.39
C LYS A 320 -8.17 33.72 15.12
N ASP A 321 -7.76 33.05 14.06
CA ASP A 321 -8.30 31.74 13.68
C ASP A 321 -7.59 30.56 14.41
N LEU A 322 -6.74 30.87 15.41
CA LEU A 322 -5.90 29.92 16.15
C LEU A 322 -6.34 29.66 17.59
N GLU A 323 -7.42 30.31 18.05
CA GLU A 323 -8.10 30.01 19.32
C GLU A 323 -9.19 28.96 19.08
N LEU A 324 -9.07 27.78 19.70
CA LEU A 324 -10.09 26.74 19.65
C LEU A 324 -11.09 26.90 20.81
N GLU A 325 -12.34 26.48 20.58
CA GLU A 325 -13.32 26.36 21.66
C GLU A 325 -12.77 25.52 22.82
N GLY A 326 -12.91 26.01 24.04
CA GLY A 326 -12.27 25.44 25.24
C GLY A 326 -10.89 26.02 25.58
N GLY A 327 -10.37 26.98 24.81
CA GLY A 327 -9.16 27.73 25.17
C GLY A 327 -7.84 27.02 24.87
N LEU A 328 -7.85 26.01 24.01
CA LEU A 328 -6.61 25.44 23.46
C LEU A 328 -6.08 26.34 22.34
N GLN A 329 -4.79 26.67 22.42
CA GLN A 329 -4.07 27.36 21.36
C GLN A 329 -3.39 26.32 20.44
N LEU A 330 -3.59 26.43 19.13
CA LEU A 330 -2.74 25.72 18.18
C LEU A 330 -1.42 26.48 17.96
N PRO A 331 -0.28 25.79 17.81
CA PRO A 331 0.96 26.42 17.35
C PRO A 331 0.73 27.12 16.01
N SER A 332 1.26 28.33 15.87
CA SER A 332 1.09 29.13 14.64
C SER A 332 1.70 28.43 13.42
N PRO A 333 1.26 28.77 12.19
CA PRO A 333 1.85 28.21 10.99
C PRO A 333 3.38 28.39 10.88
N GLU A 334 3.95 29.50 11.39
CA GLU A 334 5.41 29.68 11.43
C GLU A 334 6.07 28.68 12.39
N GLU A 335 5.53 28.49 13.60
CA GLU A 335 6.05 27.55 14.59
C GLU A 335 5.98 26.09 14.12
N ARG A 336 4.87 25.69 13.48
CA ARG A 336 4.72 24.35 12.89
C ARG A 336 5.77 24.07 11.81
N VAL A 337 6.13 25.06 10.99
CA VAL A 337 7.20 24.93 9.99
C VAL A 337 8.58 24.82 10.65
N GLN A 338 8.84 25.54 11.75
CA GLN A 338 10.08 25.38 12.51
C GLN A 338 10.19 24.02 13.22
N GLN A 339 9.07 23.47 13.72
CA GLN A 339 9.02 22.10 14.27
C GLN A 339 9.41 21.07 13.20
N ILE A 340 8.83 21.16 11.99
CA ILE A 340 9.17 20.26 10.87
C ILE A 340 10.64 20.42 10.45
N LEU A 341 11.16 21.65 10.36
CA LEU A 341 12.58 21.89 10.06
C LEU A 341 13.52 21.30 11.12
N SER A 342 13.17 21.42 12.41
CA SER A 342 13.92 20.81 13.51
C SER A 342 13.94 19.29 13.41
N PHE A 343 12.78 18.68 13.20
CA PHE A 343 12.63 17.23 13.06
C PHE A 343 13.39 16.67 11.84
N LEU A 344 13.30 17.33 10.68
CA LEU A 344 14.06 16.95 9.48
C LEU A 344 15.58 17.08 9.65
N ARG A 345 16.06 18.09 10.41
CA ARG A 345 17.49 18.23 10.75
C ARG A 345 17.94 17.12 11.72
N ASN A 346 17.10 16.73 12.67
CA ASN A 346 17.38 15.61 13.57
C ASN A 346 17.46 14.27 12.81
N ILE A 347 16.49 14.00 11.92
CA ILE A 347 16.54 12.84 11.02
C ILE A 347 17.83 12.85 10.18
N LYS A 348 18.17 13.99 9.58
CA LYS A 348 19.40 14.11 8.77
C LYS A 348 20.65 13.81 9.60
N SER A 349 20.76 14.35 10.81
CA SER A 349 21.88 14.09 11.73
C SER A 349 21.99 12.61 12.11
N GLY A 350 20.86 11.94 12.32
CA GLY A 350 20.79 10.49 12.52
C GLY A 350 21.38 9.72 11.33
N PHE A 351 20.94 10.03 10.10
CA PHE A 351 21.49 9.40 8.89
C PHE A 351 22.96 9.77 8.59
N ASP A 352 23.39 11.00 8.89
CA ASP A 352 24.79 11.43 8.72
C ASP A 352 25.74 10.62 9.62
N SER A 353 25.26 10.10 10.75
CA SER A 353 26.03 9.21 11.63
C SER A 353 26.18 7.78 11.09
N LEU A 354 25.36 7.37 10.10
CA LEU A 354 25.44 6.04 9.49
C LEU A 354 26.58 5.98 8.47
N SER A 355 27.46 5.00 8.61
CA SER A 355 28.56 4.73 7.67
C SER A 355 28.05 4.07 6.37
N LEU A 356 27.27 4.82 5.59
CA LEU A 356 26.63 4.37 4.36
C LEU A 356 27.61 4.32 3.18
N THR A 357 27.58 3.23 2.42
CA THR A 357 28.28 3.17 1.13
C THR A 357 27.58 4.08 0.11
N LYS A 358 28.36 4.81 -0.71
CA LYS A 358 27.84 5.78 -1.70
C LYS A 358 26.86 5.17 -2.73
N ALA A 359 26.90 3.86 -2.93
CA ALA A 359 26.01 3.15 -3.85
C ALA A 359 24.66 2.73 -3.23
N SER A 360 24.52 2.80 -1.90
CA SER A 360 23.32 2.34 -1.20
C SER A 360 22.05 3.12 -1.59
N PRO A 361 20.86 2.49 -1.59
CA PRO A 361 19.59 3.19 -1.80
C PRO A 361 19.38 4.34 -0.82
N ILE A 362 19.76 4.15 0.45
CA ILE A 362 19.67 5.15 1.52
C ILE A 362 20.55 6.38 1.20
N SER A 363 21.78 6.19 0.69
CA SER A 363 22.66 7.29 0.30
C SER A 363 22.07 8.15 -0.84
N LYS A 364 21.29 7.56 -1.75
CA LYS A 364 20.55 8.31 -2.79
C LYS A 364 19.40 9.13 -2.19
N LYS A 365 18.63 8.54 -1.27
CA LYS A 365 17.54 9.22 -0.54
C LYS A 365 18.07 10.38 0.32
N MET A 366 19.30 10.28 0.83
CA MET A 366 19.97 11.37 1.55
C MET A 366 20.24 12.61 0.69
N GLY A 367 20.48 12.42 -0.62
CA GLY A 367 20.49 13.51 -1.59
C GLY A 367 19.13 14.23 -1.68
N ALA A 368 18.03 13.48 -1.63
CA ALA A 368 16.68 14.03 -1.63
C ALA A 368 16.36 14.77 -0.32
N LEU A 369 16.69 14.23 0.86
CA LEU A 369 16.51 14.92 2.16
C LEU A 369 17.24 16.28 2.19
N LYS A 370 18.48 16.36 1.67
CA LYS A 370 19.19 17.65 1.57
C LYS A 370 18.43 18.66 0.69
N GLN A 371 17.80 18.21 -0.40
CA GLN A 371 16.95 19.06 -1.24
C GLN A 371 15.64 19.45 -0.54
N SER A 372 15.02 18.52 0.21
CA SER A 372 13.81 18.77 0.98
C SER A 372 14.00 19.87 2.02
N LEU A 373 15.07 19.79 2.82
CA LEU A 373 15.47 20.84 3.76
C LEU A 373 15.66 22.19 3.06
N ASN A 374 16.48 22.21 1.99
CA ASN A 374 16.78 23.45 1.28
C ASN A 374 15.52 24.11 0.67
N LYS A 375 14.58 23.33 0.13
CA LYS A 375 13.31 23.85 -0.40
C LYS A 375 12.48 24.57 0.67
N ILE A 376 12.38 23.99 1.87
CA ILE A 376 11.65 24.61 3.00
C ILE A 376 12.40 25.88 3.45
N GLU A 377 13.74 25.81 3.56
CA GLU A 377 14.56 26.95 4.01
C GLU A 377 14.48 28.14 3.04
N VAL A 378 14.59 27.94 1.71
CA VAL A 378 14.41 29.07 0.77
C VAL A 378 12.94 29.52 0.68
N ALA A 379 11.97 28.65 0.92
CA ALA A 379 10.56 29.05 1.02
C ALA A 379 10.33 29.98 2.22
N CYS A 380 10.82 29.61 3.41
CA CYS A 380 10.76 30.45 4.61
C CYS A 380 11.49 31.79 4.41
N TYR A 381 12.69 31.77 3.80
CA TYR A 381 13.43 32.99 3.46
C TYR A 381 12.61 33.90 2.53
N ASN A 382 12.04 33.36 1.45
CA ASN A 382 11.21 34.12 0.53
C ASN A 382 10.01 34.75 1.24
N VAL A 383 9.27 34.00 2.04
CA VAL A 383 8.12 34.54 2.79
C VAL A 383 8.54 35.62 3.79
N LYS A 384 9.63 35.43 4.55
CA LYS A 384 10.03 36.37 5.60
C LYS A 384 10.67 37.65 5.08
N VAL A 385 11.40 37.61 3.96
CA VAL A 385 12.05 38.78 3.34
C VAL A 385 11.11 39.48 2.36
N ARG A 386 10.47 38.72 1.44
CA ARG A 386 9.60 39.28 0.39
C ARG A 386 8.17 39.55 0.85
N GLY A 387 7.82 39.19 2.09
CA GLY A 387 6.56 39.53 2.76
C GLY A 387 6.29 41.04 2.88
N ALA A 388 7.31 41.87 2.74
CA ALA A 388 7.18 43.34 2.66
C ALA A 388 7.14 43.88 1.22
N GLU A 389 7.48 43.07 0.22
CA GLU A 389 7.61 43.45 -1.20
C GLU A 389 6.39 43.05 -2.04
N TYR A 390 5.77 41.90 -1.74
CA TYR A 390 4.68 41.31 -2.56
C TYR A 390 3.43 40.99 -1.72
N PRO A 391 2.22 41.17 -2.29
CA PRO A 391 0.98 40.69 -1.68
C PRO A 391 1.00 39.18 -1.37
N PRO A 392 0.34 38.72 -0.29
CA PRO A 392 0.40 37.32 0.14
C PRO A 392 -0.06 36.30 -0.91
N ASP A 393 -1.05 36.64 -1.75
CA ASP A 393 -1.51 35.79 -2.85
C ASP A 393 -0.42 35.51 -3.89
N ILE A 394 0.42 36.51 -4.20
CA ILE A 394 1.53 36.36 -5.16
C ILE A 394 2.62 35.48 -4.52
N LEU A 395 2.96 35.70 -3.26
CA LEU A 395 3.91 34.87 -2.52
C LEU A 395 3.43 33.41 -2.43
N ARG A 396 2.12 33.21 -2.20
CA ARG A 396 1.51 31.88 -2.19
C ARG A 396 1.57 31.22 -3.57
N GLN A 397 1.32 31.96 -4.66
CA GLN A 397 1.45 31.44 -6.02
C GLN A 397 2.90 31.04 -6.35
N MET A 398 3.88 31.87 -5.99
CA MET A 398 5.32 31.57 -6.16
C MET A 398 5.75 30.35 -5.33
N LEU A 399 5.18 30.17 -4.13
CA LEU A 399 5.45 29.02 -3.26
C LEU A 399 4.86 27.72 -3.83
N MET A 400 3.62 27.75 -4.33
CA MET A 400 2.92 26.57 -4.87
C MET A 400 3.43 26.13 -6.25
N ASN A 401 3.84 27.08 -7.10
CA ASN A 401 4.44 26.76 -8.40
C ASN A 401 5.89 26.24 -8.28
N GLY A 402 6.50 26.41 -7.11
CA GLY A 402 7.93 26.22 -6.89
C GLY A 402 8.76 27.38 -7.45
N PRO A 403 9.98 27.60 -6.93
CA PRO A 403 10.87 28.60 -7.51
C PRO A 403 11.47 28.04 -8.80
N ASP A 404 11.12 28.65 -9.93
CA ASP A 404 11.82 28.45 -11.21
C ASP A 404 13.20 29.11 -11.14
N VAL A 405 14.11 28.50 -10.36
CA VAL A 405 15.51 28.92 -10.24
C VAL A 405 16.19 28.51 -11.53
N GLY A 406 16.27 29.44 -12.48
CA GLY A 406 16.90 29.22 -13.78
C GLY A 406 18.30 28.60 -13.65
N GLY A 407 18.39 27.30 -13.92
CA GLY A 407 19.59 26.47 -13.79
C GLY A 407 20.62 26.72 -14.88
N GLY A 408 21.06 27.98 -15.03
CA GLY A 408 22.11 28.37 -15.96
C GLY A 408 23.47 27.85 -15.53
N SER A 409 23.80 26.62 -15.90
CA SER A 409 25.13 26.02 -15.69
C SER A 409 25.45 25.04 -16.81
N ASN A 410 26.05 25.56 -17.88
CA ASN A 410 26.69 24.75 -18.92
C ASN A 410 27.99 24.15 -18.36
N ASP A 411 28.08 22.82 -18.33
CA ASP A 411 29.33 22.07 -18.45
C ASP A 411 28.97 20.65 -18.95
N SER A 412 29.13 20.26 -20.22
CA SER A 412 30.18 20.47 -21.25
C SER A 412 31.39 19.51 -21.21
N THR A 413 31.21 18.33 -20.62
CA THR A 413 31.93 17.09 -20.99
C THR A 413 30.97 15.89 -20.93
N GLY A 414 30.92 14.95 -21.88
CA GLY A 414 31.60 14.82 -23.18
C GLY A 414 31.56 13.34 -23.62
N GLY A 415 31.05 13.03 -24.83
CA GLY A 415 30.87 11.61 -25.22
C GLY A 415 30.03 11.33 -26.46
N GLU A 416 30.39 11.89 -27.62
CA GLU A 416 29.97 11.36 -28.93
C GLU A 416 31.18 10.80 -29.69
N ALA A 417 31.30 9.46 -29.70
CA ALA A 417 32.07 8.62 -30.63
C ALA A 417 31.90 7.15 -30.16
N GLY A 418 31.60 6.17 -31.00
CA GLY A 418 31.17 6.20 -32.40
C GLY A 418 30.56 4.83 -32.71
N GLY A 419 29.63 4.76 -33.67
CA GLY A 419 29.06 3.51 -34.14
C GLY A 419 29.46 3.28 -35.58
N ASP A 420 30.39 2.36 -35.80
CA ASP A 420 30.76 1.84 -37.12
C ASP A 420 30.49 0.33 -37.11
N ASP A 421 29.70 -0.14 -38.08
CA ASP A 421 29.58 -1.55 -38.43
C ASP A 421 30.65 -1.89 -39.50
N GLU A 422 31.36 -3.02 -39.37
CA GLU A 422 31.68 -3.99 -40.46
C GLU A 422 32.65 -5.10 -40.00
N GLU A 423 32.48 -6.31 -40.58
CA GLU A 423 33.19 -7.61 -40.40
C GLU A 423 33.31 -8.21 -38.97
#